data_AF-A0A0H4LUD4-F1
#
_entry.id   AF-A0A0H4LUD4-F1
#
_cell.length_a   1.000
_cell.length_b   1.000
_cell.length_c   1.000
_cell.angle_alpha   90.00
_cell.angle_beta   90.00
_cell.angle_gamma   90.00
#
_symmetry.space_group_name_H-M   'P 1'
#
loop_
_entity.id
_entity.type
_entity.pdbx_description
1 polymer ?
#
loop_
_entity_poly.entity_id
_entity_poly.type
_entity_poly.pdbx_seq_one_letter_code
_entity_poly.pdbx_strand_id
1 'polypeptide(L)'
;FSRAVLEAEVQMYGELRDELRVTVSLWQGETQVASGTAPFGGEIIDERGGYADRVTLRLNVENPKLWSAEIPNLYRAVVELHTADGTLIEAEACDVGFREVRIENGLLLLNGKPLLIRGVNRHEHHPLHGQVMDEQTMVQDILLMKQNNFNAVRCSHYPNHPLWYTLCDRYGLYVVDEAN
;
A
#
# COMPACT_ATOMS: atom_id res chain seq x y z
N PHE A 1 0.25 -5.38 -18.55
CA PHE A 1 1.21 -4.35 -18.08
C PHE A 1 2.60 -4.95 -18.16
N SER A 2 3.49 -4.35 -18.95
CA SER A 2 4.88 -4.80 -19.08
C SER A 2 5.86 -3.97 -18.25
N ARG A 3 5.42 -2.79 -17.78
CA ARG A 3 6.24 -1.84 -17.02
C ARG A 3 5.36 -1.16 -15.97
N ALA A 4 5.95 -0.77 -14.87
CA ALA A 4 5.37 0.13 -13.87
C ALA A 4 6.44 1.06 -13.31
N VAL A 5 5.99 2.17 -12.72
CA VAL A 5 6.83 3.06 -11.91
C VAL A 5 6.25 3.04 -10.51
N LEU A 6 7.06 2.66 -9.52
CA LEU A 6 6.74 2.93 -8.12
C LEU A 6 7.20 4.35 -7.81
N GLU A 7 6.26 5.23 -7.50
CA GLU A 7 6.54 6.59 -7.02
C GLU A 7 6.30 6.64 -5.52
N ALA A 8 7.31 7.06 -4.76
CA ALA A 8 7.26 7.20 -3.32
C ALA A 8 7.62 8.65 -2.93
N GLU A 9 6.64 9.41 -2.45
CA GLU A 9 6.84 10.71 -1.82
C GLU A 9 7.09 10.51 -0.32
N VAL A 10 8.24 10.94 0.15
CA VAL A 10 8.67 10.82 1.55
C VAL A 10 8.77 12.21 2.15
N GLN A 11 8.29 12.34 3.39
CA GLN A 11 8.27 13.58 4.16
C GLN A 11 8.95 13.32 5.50
N MET A 12 9.62 14.32 6.05
CA MET A 12 10.28 14.20 7.35
C MET A 12 9.85 15.31 8.33
N TYR A 13 9.97 15.04 9.63
CA TYR A 13 9.81 16.03 10.68
C TYR A 13 11.07 16.06 11.55
N GLY A 14 11.60 17.26 11.82
CA GLY A 14 12.89 17.44 12.51
C GLY A 14 13.76 18.48 11.82
N GLU A 15 15.04 18.51 12.20
CA GLU A 15 16.02 19.42 11.59
C GLU A 15 16.52 18.87 10.25
N LEU A 16 16.28 19.62 9.18
CA LEU A 16 16.86 19.33 7.86
C LEU A 16 18.37 19.55 7.89
N ARG A 17 19.12 18.54 7.42
CA ARG A 17 20.57 18.62 7.24
C ARG A 17 20.96 18.09 5.87
N ASP A 18 21.98 18.69 5.28
CA ASP A 18 22.46 18.35 3.94
C ASP A 18 23.00 16.92 3.85
N GLU A 19 23.38 16.30 4.97
CA GLU A 19 23.78 14.89 5.01
C GLU A 19 22.61 13.91 4.91
N LEU A 20 21.35 14.33 5.12
CA LEU A 20 20.20 13.42 5.13
C LEU A 20 19.89 12.87 3.73
N ARG A 21 19.62 11.58 3.68
CA ARG A 21 19.26 10.83 2.47
C ARG A 21 18.07 9.93 2.77
N VAL A 22 17.25 9.76 1.75
CA VAL A 22 16.18 8.76 1.73
C VAL A 22 16.55 7.71 0.71
N THR A 23 16.55 6.45 1.14
CA THR A 23 16.60 5.29 0.23
C THR A 23 15.24 4.62 0.21
N VAL A 24 14.70 4.41 -0.99
CA VAL A 24 13.52 3.57 -1.19
C VAL A 24 13.97 2.33 -1.93
N SER A 25 13.82 1.18 -1.30
CA SER A 25 14.11 -0.11 -1.91
C SER A 25 12.85 -0.96 -2.00
N LEU A 26 12.71 -1.66 -3.12
CA LEU A 26 11.57 -2.53 -3.38
C LEU A 26 12.06 -3.98 -3.46
N TRP A 27 11.37 -4.88 -2.76
CA TRP A 27 11.76 -6.27 -2.61
C TRP A 27 10.63 -7.22 -3.03
N GLN A 28 11.01 -8.32 -3.68
CA GLN A 28 10.15 -9.46 -3.94
C GLN A 28 10.69 -10.67 -3.18
N GLY A 29 10.12 -10.95 -2.00
CA GLY A 29 10.73 -11.88 -1.07
C GLY A 29 12.13 -11.40 -0.67
N GLU A 30 13.14 -12.23 -0.88
CA GLU A 30 14.54 -11.92 -0.57
C GLU A 30 15.28 -11.19 -1.71
N THR A 31 14.63 -10.98 -2.87
CA THR A 31 15.26 -10.35 -4.03
C THR A 31 14.94 -8.86 -4.09
N GLN A 32 15.97 -8.00 -4.02
CA GLN A 32 15.81 -6.57 -4.29
C GLN A 32 15.54 -6.36 -5.78
N VAL A 33 14.41 -5.74 -6.13
CA VAL A 33 14.00 -5.53 -7.52
C VAL A 33 14.34 -4.13 -8.03
N ALA A 34 14.37 -3.14 -7.14
CA ALA A 34 14.77 -1.78 -7.46
C ALA A 34 15.21 -1.07 -6.18
N SER A 35 16.07 -0.06 -6.34
CA SER A 35 16.45 0.86 -5.26
C SER A 35 16.75 2.23 -5.84
N GLY A 36 16.47 3.26 -5.08
CA GLY A 36 16.84 4.63 -5.40
C GLY A 36 17.17 5.39 -4.12
N THR A 37 18.12 6.30 -4.21
CA THR A 37 18.55 7.14 -3.09
C THR A 37 18.60 8.59 -3.54
N ALA A 38 18.08 9.50 -2.71
CA ALA A 38 18.11 10.93 -3.00
C ALA A 38 18.21 11.75 -1.69
N PRO A 39 18.81 12.95 -1.72
CA PRO A 39 18.66 13.92 -0.63
C PRO A 39 17.23 14.48 -0.60
N PHE A 40 16.88 15.17 0.48
CA PHE A 40 15.66 15.97 0.54
C PHE A 40 15.71 17.16 -0.43
N GLY A 41 14.53 17.60 -0.89
CA GLY A 41 14.35 18.67 -1.87
C GLY A 41 13.38 18.23 -2.98
N GLY A 42 12.13 18.65 -2.86
CA GLY A 42 11.09 18.45 -3.86
C GLY A 42 11.24 19.37 -5.09
N GLU A 43 10.52 19.05 -6.15
CA GLU A 43 10.41 19.91 -7.32
C GLU A 43 9.74 21.26 -6.99
N ILE A 44 9.97 22.27 -7.84
CA ILE A 44 9.32 23.57 -7.70
C ILE A 44 7.82 23.40 -7.97
N ILE A 45 6.99 23.82 -7.02
CA ILE A 45 5.53 23.72 -7.10
C ILE A 45 4.86 25.07 -7.36
N ASP A 46 5.48 26.16 -6.91
CA ASP A 46 4.96 27.52 -7.05
C ASP A 46 6.11 28.56 -7.08
N GLU A 47 5.76 29.85 -7.12
CA GLU A 47 6.73 30.96 -7.18
C GLU A 47 7.63 31.07 -5.94
N ARG A 48 7.32 30.37 -4.84
CA ARG A 48 8.13 30.32 -3.61
C ARG A 48 9.06 29.11 -3.56
N GLY A 49 9.03 28.24 -4.57
CA GLY A 49 9.93 27.08 -4.68
C GLY A 49 9.20 25.75 -4.50
N GLY A 50 9.86 24.80 -3.83
CA GLY A 50 9.37 23.45 -3.55
C GLY A 50 9.42 23.11 -2.07
N TYR A 51 9.06 21.88 -1.72
CA TYR A 51 9.16 21.37 -0.35
C TYR A 51 10.59 20.91 -0.03
N ALA A 52 11.28 21.62 0.85
CA ALA A 52 12.63 21.25 1.28
C ALA A 52 12.66 20.01 2.20
N ASP A 53 11.54 19.69 2.84
CA ASP A 53 11.32 18.58 3.78
C ASP A 53 10.76 17.32 3.11
N ARG A 54 10.67 17.31 1.77
CA ARG A 54 10.15 16.19 0.98
C ARG A 54 11.10 15.74 -0.11
N VAL A 55 10.93 14.50 -0.54
CA VAL A 55 11.62 13.94 -1.70
C VAL A 55 10.74 12.89 -2.36
N THR A 56 10.74 12.87 -3.70
CA THR A 56 10.00 11.87 -4.48
C THR A 56 10.98 10.98 -5.22
N LEU A 57 10.98 9.69 -4.91
CA LEU A 57 11.75 8.68 -5.60
C LEU A 57 10.88 7.91 -6.58
N ARG A 58 11.42 7.64 -7.77
CA ARG A 58 10.74 6.91 -8.85
C ARG A 58 11.56 5.70 -9.25
N LEU A 59 11.01 4.51 -9.00
CA LEU A 59 11.66 3.23 -9.30
C LEU A 59 10.94 2.54 -10.46
N ASN A 60 11.66 2.29 -11.55
CA ASN A 60 11.13 1.53 -12.68
C ASN A 60 11.10 0.03 -12.32
N VAL A 61 9.97 -0.62 -12.58
CA VAL A 61 9.77 -2.06 -12.38
C VAL A 61 9.30 -2.68 -13.68
N GLU A 62 10.16 -3.52 -14.26
CA GLU A 62 9.84 -4.27 -15.47
C GLU A 62 9.05 -5.53 -15.11
N ASN A 63 8.02 -5.84 -15.90
CA ASN A 63 7.12 -6.99 -15.73
C ASN A 63 6.64 -7.21 -14.28
N PRO A 64 6.00 -6.21 -13.64
CA PRO A 64 5.58 -6.31 -12.25
C PRO A 64 4.57 -7.45 -12.05
N LYS A 65 4.72 -8.23 -10.97
CA LYS A 65 3.67 -9.18 -10.57
C LYS A 65 2.49 -8.40 -10.03
N LEU A 66 1.38 -8.45 -10.76
CA LEU A 66 0.19 -7.65 -10.45
C LEU A 66 -0.60 -8.23 -9.27
N TRP A 67 -1.08 -7.35 -8.42
CA TRP A 67 -1.96 -7.67 -7.31
C TRP A 67 -3.42 -7.75 -7.76
N SER A 68 -4.16 -8.70 -7.20
CA SER A 68 -5.61 -8.83 -7.34
C SER A 68 -6.16 -9.68 -6.18
N ALA A 69 -7.49 -9.72 -6.00
CA ALA A 69 -8.11 -10.63 -5.05
C ALA A 69 -7.96 -12.13 -5.45
N GLU A 70 -7.62 -12.39 -6.71
CA GLU A 70 -7.37 -13.73 -7.26
C GLU A 70 -5.93 -14.20 -6.97
N ILE A 71 -4.96 -13.31 -7.19
CA ILE A 71 -3.54 -13.54 -6.93
C ILE A 71 -2.98 -12.31 -6.21
N PRO A 72 -2.86 -12.34 -4.87
CA PRO A 72 -2.41 -11.21 -4.06
C PRO A 72 -0.88 -11.08 -4.10
N ASN A 73 -0.30 -10.84 -5.29
CA ASN A 73 1.14 -10.61 -5.42
C ASN A 73 1.53 -9.32 -4.68
N LEU A 74 2.46 -9.44 -3.74
CA LEU A 74 2.98 -8.32 -2.97
C LEU A 74 4.49 -8.21 -3.12
N TYR A 75 4.95 -6.97 -3.08
CA TYR A 75 6.33 -6.57 -2.85
C TYR A 75 6.42 -5.93 -1.46
N ARG A 76 7.64 -5.71 -0.97
CA ARG A 76 7.90 -4.93 0.25
C ARG A 76 8.67 -3.68 -0.14
N ALA A 77 8.10 -2.50 0.11
CA ALA A 77 8.84 -1.25 0.02
C ALA A 77 9.44 -0.94 1.39
N VAL A 78 10.74 -0.70 1.42
CA VAL A 78 11.47 -0.25 2.60
C VAL A 78 11.96 1.17 2.33
N VAL A 79 11.60 2.08 3.22
CA VAL A 79 11.94 3.50 3.18
C VAL A 79 12.90 3.77 4.34
N GLU A 80 14.14 4.06 4.01
CA GLU A 80 15.21 4.27 4.97
C GLU A 80 15.54 5.76 5.02
N LEU A 81 15.50 6.35 6.21
CA LEU A 81 16.09 7.64 6.49
C LEU A 81 17.49 7.39 7.06
N HIS A 82 18.51 7.93 6.40
CA HIS A 82 19.90 7.74 6.80
C HIS A 82 20.76 8.94 6.44
N THR A 83 21.98 8.98 6.96
CA THR A 83 22.98 9.99 6.58
C THR A 83 23.77 9.54 5.35
N ALA A 84 24.43 10.49 4.68
CA ALA A 84 25.20 10.24 3.47
C ALA A 84 26.42 9.32 3.68
N ASP A 85 26.91 9.18 4.91
CA ASP A 85 27.97 8.23 5.28
C ASP A 85 27.45 6.80 5.55
N GLY A 86 26.13 6.59 5.44
CA GLY A 86 25.48 5.29 5.57
C GLY A 86 24.94 4.98 6.97
N THR A 87 24.98 5.92 7.92
CA THR A 87 24.37 5.71 9.24
C THR A 87 22.84 5.74 9.15
N LEU A 88 22.21 4.58 9.37
CA LEU A 88 20.74 4.48 9.42
C LEU A 88 20.21 5.25 10.64
N ILE A 89 19.21 6.09 10.41
CA ILE A 89 18.48 6.80 11.47
C ILE A 89 17.25 5.98 11.84
N GLU A 90 16.39 5.70 10.86
CA GLU A 90 15.19 4.87 11.03
C GLU A 90 14.73 4.30 9.68
N ALA A 91 13.81 3.34 9.73
CA ALA A 91 13.22 2.77 8.54
C ALA A 91 11.73 2.47 8.76
N GLU A 92 10.93 2.81 7.75
CA GLU A 92 9.51 2.47 7.65
C GLU A 92 9.29 1.56 6.45
N ALA A 93 8.22 0.77 6.47
CA ALA A 93 7.97 -0.16 5.38
C ALA A 93 6.52 -0.60 5.24
N CYS A 94 6.09 -0.82 4.01
CA CYS A 94 4.74 -1.29 3.68
C CYS A 94 4.74 -2.38 2.60
N ASP A 95 3.67 -3.17 2.59
CA ASP A 95 3.44 -4.14 1.52
C ASP A 95 2.87 -3.38 0.30
N VAL A 96 3.38 -3.69 -0.90
CA VAL A 96 3.03 -3.00 -2.15
C VAL A 96 2.44 -3.98 -3.15
N GLY A 97 1.17 -3.77 -3.51
CA GLY A 97 0.51 -4.47 -4.60
C GLY A 97 0.45 -3.63 -5.86
N PHE A 98 1.08 -4.06 -6.95
CA PHE A 98 0.95 -3.39 -8.24
C PHE A 98 -0.44 -3.65 -8.83
N ARG A 99 -1.32 -2.64 -8.77
CA ARG A 99 -2.62 -2.68 -9.43
C ARG A 99 -3.04 -1.30 -9.90
N GLU A 100 -3.78 -1.26 -11.00
CA GLU A 100 -4.44 -0.06 -11.51
C GLU A 100 -5.95 -0.21 -11.38
N VAL A 101 -6.61 0.77 -10.77
CA VAL A 101 -8.06 0.86 -10.65
C VAL A 101 -8.52 2.09 -11.41
N ARG A 102 -9.45 1.93 -12.36
CA ARG A 102 -10.03 3.06 -13.10
C ARG A 102 -11.45 2.79 -13.54
N ILE A 103 -12.20 3.86 -13.78
CA ILE A 103 -13.47 3.80 -14.50
C ILE A 103 -13.21 4.25 -15.93
N GLU A 104 -13.51 3.40 -16.89
CA GLU A 104 -13.35 3.69 -18.31
C GLU A 104 -14.59 3.18 -19.05
N ASN A 105 -15.19 4.03 -19.88
CA ASN A 105 -16.41 3.71 -20.63
C ASN A 105 -17.54 3.14 -19.74
N GLY A 106 -17.69 3.68 -18.53
CA GLY A 106 -18.72 3.27 -17.57
C GLY A 106 -18.45 1.95 -16.83
N LEU A 107 -17.28 1.34 -17.01
CA LEU A 107 -16.90 0.09 -16.34
C LEU A 107 -15.81 0.33 -15.30
N LEU A 108 -15.95 -0.27 -14.12
CA LEU A 108 -14.89 -0.36 -13.12
C LEU A 108 -13.90 -1.45 -13.53
N LEU A 109 -12.68 -1.04 -13.86
CA LEU A 109 -11.60 -1.92 -14.29
C LEU A 109 -10.55 -2.07 -13.20
N LEU A 110 -10.10 -3.31 -12.97
CA LEU A 110 -8.86 -3.62 -12.27
C LEU A 110 -7.87 -4.18 -13.28
N ASN A 111 -6.69 -3.59 -13.37
CA ASN A 111 -5.65 -4.05 -14.29
C ASN A 111 -6.19 -4.22 -15.73
N GLY A 112 -7.01 -3.26 -16.18
CA GLY A 112 -7.63 -3.25 -17.51
C GLY A 112 -8.76 -4.25 -17.73
N LYS A 113 -9.19 -5.01 -16.72
CA LYS A 113 -10.29 -5.97 -16.82
C LYS A 113 -11.50 -5.54 -15.98
N PRO A 114 -12.74 -5.63 -16.48
CA PRO A 114 -13.93 -5.26 -15.72
C PRO A 114 -14.14 -6.21 -14.54
N LEU A 115 -14.40 -5.64 -13.36
CA LEU A 115 -14.66 -6.42 -12.16
C LEU A 115 -16.12 -6.88 -12.09
N LEU A 116 -16.31 -8.11 -11.63
CA LEU A 116 -17.57 -8.56 -11.04
C LEU A 116 -17.39 -8.61 -9.52
N ILE A 117 -18.02 -7.66 -8.82
CA ILE A 117 -17.94 -7.58 -7.36
C ILE A 117 -18.86 -8.62 -6.73
N ARG A 118 -18.27 -9.55 -5.99
CA ARG A 118 -18.94 -10.49 -5.09
C ARG A 118 -18.63 -10.01 -3.67
N GLY A 119 -19.32 -8.95 -3.28
CA GLY A 119 -19.06 -8.20 -2.05
C GLY A 119 -20.03 -8.52 -0.92
N VAL A 120 -19.57 -8.31 0.31
CA VAL A 120 -20.39 -8.36 1.52
C VAL A 120 -20.06 -7.16 2.42
N ASN A 121 -21.05 -6.67 3.17
CA ASN A 121 -20.80 -5.69 4.23
C ASN A 121 -20.35 -6.43 5.49
N ARG A 122 -19.34 -5.89 6.18
CA ARG A 122 -18.83 -6.47 7.42
C ARG A 122 -18.74 -5.38 8.48
N HIS A 123 -19.44 -5.59 9.59
CA HIS A 123 -19.22 -4.84 10.81
C HIS A 123 -18.13 -5.53 11.65
N GLU A 124 -17.42 -4.73 12.44
CA GLU A 124 -16.56 -5.22 13.51
C GLU A 124 -17.43 -5.61 14.71
N HIS A 125 -17.68 -6.91 14.85
CA HIS A 125 -18.53 -7.45 15.89
C HIS A 125 -18.04 -8.82 16.35
N HIS A 126 -18.01 -9.01 17.66
CA HIS A 126 -17.73 -10.28 18.33
C HIS A 126 -18.79 -10.52 19.42
N PRO A 127 -19.42 -11.71 19.49
CA PRO A 127 -20.54 -11.97 20.38
C PRO A 127 -20.18 -11.85 21.88
N LEU A 128 -18.91 -12.03 22.24
CA LEU A 128 -18.43 -11.91 23.62
C LEU A 128 -17.71 -10.59 23.92
N HIS A 129 -17.13 -9.93 22.90
CA HIS A 129 -16.22 -8.79 23.08
C HIS A 129 -16.79 -7.48 22.51
N GLY A 130 -18.03 -7.48 22.05
CA GLY A 130 -18.67 -6.30 21.48
C GLY A 130 -18.04 -5.95 20.13
N GLN A 131 -17.40 -4.79 20.04
CA GLN A 131 -16.77 -4.28 18.81
C GLN A 131 -15.24 -4.43 18.83
N VAL A 132 -14.67 -5.00 19.89
CA VAL A 132 -13.24 -5.28 19.95
C VAL A 132 -12.94 -6.43 19.01
N MET A 133 -12.06 -6.18 18.04
CA MET A 133 -11.62 -7.16 17.07
C MET A 133 -10.23 -7.71 17.41
N ASP A 134 -10.06 -9.01 17.22
CA ASP A 134 -8.80 -9.72 17.28
C ASP A 134 -8.43 -10.32 15.91
N GLU A 135 -7.14 -10.63 15.73
CA GLU A 135 -6.63 -11.19 14.47
C GLU A 135 -7.31 -12.50 14.08
N GLN A 136 -7.59 -13.39 15.04
CA GLN A 136 -8.16 -14.70 14.77
C GLN A 136 -9.57 -14.57 14.17
N THR A 137 -10.40 -13.69 14.75
CA THR A 137 -11.74 -13.40 14.24
C THR A 137 -11.67 -12.80 12.82
N MET A 138 -10.75 -11.86 12.56
CA MET A 138 -10.58 -11.29 11.22
C MET A 138 -10.14 -12.34 10.19
N VAL A 139 -9.18 -13.19 10.54
CA VAL A 139 -8.70 -14.26 9.66
C VAL A 139 -9.82 -15.26 9.39
N GLN A 140 -10.60 -15.63 10.40
CA GLN A 140 -11.75 -16.51 10.23
C GLN A 140 -12.76 -15.93 9.24
N ASP A 141 -13.12 -14.65 9.38
CA ASP A 141 -14.03 -13.95 8.46
C ASP A 141 -13.51 -14.00 7.02
N ILE A 142 -12.23 -13.68 6.81
CA ILE A 142 -11.60 -13.66 5.50
C ILE A 142 -11.62 -15.06 4.86
N LEU A 143 -11.26 -16.09 5.62
CA LEU A 143 -11.26 -17.47 5.13
C LEU A 143 -12.68 -17.90 4.73
N LEU A 144 -13.68 -17.63 5.57
CA LEU A 144 -15.08 -17.94 5.26
C LEU A 144 -15.57 -17.19 4.02
N MET A 145 -15.25 -15.90 3.91
CA MET A 145 -15.59 -15.10 2.73
C MET A 145 -15.00 -15.70 1.46
N LYS A 146 -13.69 -15.97 1.45
CA LYS A 146 -13.01 -16.52 0.26
C LYS A 146 -13.49 -17.93 -0.10
N GLN A 147 -13.70 -18.80 0.89
CA GLN A 147 -14.25 -20.15 0.68
C GLN A 147 -15.67 -20.11 0.09
N ASN A 148 -16.43 -19.05 0.38
CA ASN A 148 -17.77 -18.81 -0.17
C ASN A 148 -17.75 -17.88 -1.40
N ASN A 149 -16.61 -17.80 -2.10
CA ASN A 149 -16.42 -17.10 -3.37
C ASN A 149 -16.63 -15.57 -3.33
N PHE A 150 -16.60 -14.95 -2.15
CA PHE A 150 -16.53 -13.49 -2.04
C PHE A 150 -15.14 -12.99 -2.42
N ASN A 151 -15.09 -11.85 -3.11
CA ASN A 151 -13.85 -11.19 -3.51
C ASN A 151 -13.73 -9.75 -2.99
N ALA A 152 -14.76 -9.24 -2.30
CA ALA A 152 -14.78 -7.87 -1.82
C ALA A 152 -15.48 -7.74 -0.46
N VAL A 153 -15.12 -6.69 0.27
CA VAL A 153 -15.71 -6.29 1.54
C VAL A 153 -15.89 -4.78 1.57
N ARG A 154 -17.00 -4.32 2.15
CA ARG A 154 -17.18 -2.91 2.51
C ARG A 154 -17.08 -2.75 4.03
N CYS A 155 -16.27 -1.78 4.46
CA CYS A 155 -16.09 -1.38 5.85
C CYS A 155 -17.30 -0.59 6.37
N SER A 156 -18.46 -1.24 6.48
CA SER A 156 -19.69 -0.60 6.97
C SER A 156 -19.56 -0.29 8.47
N HIS A 157 -19.58 0.95 8.94
CA HIS A 157 -19.67 2.23 8.23
C HIS A 157 -18.57 3.18 8.72
N TYR A 158 -17.35 2.67 8.83
CA TYR A 158 -16.22 3.33 9.46
C TYR A 158 -14.90 2.64 9.08
N PRO A 159 -13.76 3.35 9.18
CA PRO A 159 -12.46 2.73 9.03
C PRO A 159 -12.31 1.58 10.02
N ASN A 160 -11.91 0.41 9.53
CA ASN A 160 -11.77 -0.79 10.35
C ASN A 160 -10.44 -0.76 11.12
N HIS A 161 -10.25 -1.71 12.02
CA HIS A 161 -8.99 -1.93 12.70
C HIS A 161 -7.82 -2.06 11.68
N PRO A 162 -6.65 -1.43 11.89
CA PRO A 162 -5.55 -1.37 10.90
C PRO A 162 -5.11 -2.72 10.33
N LEU A 163 -5.11 -3.77 11.16
CA LEU A 163 -4.76 -5.13 10.74
C LEU A 163 -5.69 -5.69 9.65
N TRP A 164 -6.95 -5.25 9.57
CA TRP A 164 -7.92 -5.68 8.57
C TRP A 164 -7.41 -5.45 7.14
N TYR A 165 -6.82 -4.28 6.88
CA TYR A 165 -6.27 -3.91 5.58
C TYR A 165 -5.07 -4.80 5.22
N THR A 166 -4.13 -4.97 6.15
CA THR A 166 -2.97 -5.87 5.96
C THR A 166 -3.39 -7.30 5.65
N LEU A 167 -4.45 -7.80 6.30
CA LEU A 167 -4.98 -9.13 6.00
C LEU A 167 -5.64 -9.17 4.62
N CYS A 168 -6.43 -8.15 4.24
CA CYS A 168 -7.03 -8.06 2.91
C CYS A 168 -5.98 -7.97 1.80
N ASP A 169 -4.87 -7.27 2.02
CA ASP A 169 -3.75 -7.20 1.08
C ASP A 169 -3.15 -8.58 0.84
N ARG A 170 -2.93 -9.36 1.90
CA ARG A 170 -2.24 -10.66 1.86
C ARG A 170 -3.14 -11.82 1.40
N TYR A 171 -4.38 -11.86 1.86
CA TYR A 171 -5.35 -12.89 1.45
C TYR A 171 -6.05 -12.55 0.13
N GLY A 172 -6.04 -11.28 -0.29
CA GLY A 172 -6.64 -10.79 -1.52
C GLY A 172 -8.15 -10.56 -1.41
N LEU A 173 -8.55 -9.40 -0.93
CA LEU A 173 -9.94 -8.92 -1.01
C LEU A 173 -9.95 -7.45 -1.47
N TYR A 174 -10.92 -7.09 -2.30
CA TYR A 174 -11.16 -5.68 -2.63
C TYR A 174 -11.88 -5.00 -1.47
N VAL A 175 -11.34 -3.89 -0.99
CA VAL A 175 -11.90 -3.15 0.15
C VAL A 175 -12.51 -1.84 -0.31
N VAL A 176 -13.74 -1.57 0.14
CA VAL A 176 -14.31 -0.22 0.16
C VAL A 176 -14.11 0.33 1.55
N ASP A 177 -13.15 1.25 1.69
CA ASP A 177 -12.89 1.97 2.93
C ASP A 177 -13.87 3.15 3.06
N GLU A 178 -14.54 3.26 4.20
CA GLU A 178 -15.65 4.18 4.40
C GLU A 178 -15.43 5.02 5.66
N ALA A 179 -15.66 6.34 5.56
CA ALA A 179 -15.52 7.26 6.68
C ALA A 179 -16.61 7.02 7.74
N ASN A 180 -16.28 7.24 9.01
CA ASN A 180 -17.21 7.17 10.14
C ASN A 180 -18.10 8.41 10.24
#